data_AF-A0A0S8BRV5-F1
#
_entry.id   AF-A0A0S8BRV5-F1
#
_cell.length_a   1.000
_cell.length_b   1.000
_cell.length_c   1.000
_cell.angle_alpha   90.00
_cell.angle_beta   90.00
_cell.angle_gamma   90.00
#
_symmetry.space_group_name_H-M   'P 1'
#
loop_
_entity.id
_entity.type
_entity.pdbx_description
1 polymer ?
#
loop_
_entity_poly.entity_id
_entity_poly.type
_entity_poly.pdbx_seq_one_letter_code
_entity_poly.pdbx_strand_id
1 'polypeptide(L)' 'MSKAELARKAGVSPLTIDRIEKGKSCRMETKRKIILALGYHLSDKDKIFPQE' A
#
# COMPACT_ATOMS: atom_id res chain seq x y z
N MET A 1 -5.89 10.08 6.84
CA MET A 1 -6.16 8.62 6.83
C MET A 1 -5.12 7.96 7.73
N SER A 2 -5.55 7.23 8.75
CA SER A 2 -4.69 6.46 9.64
C SER A 2 -4.23 5.15 8.98
N LYS A 3 -3.14 4.56 9.48
CA LYS A 3 -2.62 3.26 8.98
C LYS A 3 -3.69 2.16 9.03
N ALA A 4 -4.48 2.15 10.10
CA ALA A 4 -5.55 1.18 10.31
C ALA A 4 -6.70 1.36 9.30
N GLU A 5 -7.07 2.60 8.98
CA GLU A 5 -8.08 2.90 7.97
C GLU A 5 -7.62 2.50 6.57
N LEU A 6 -6.37 2.79 6.22
CA LEU A 6 -5.78 2.38 4.94
C LEU A 6 -5.75 0.84 4.83
N ALA A 7 -5.30 0.17 5.87
CA ALA A 7 -5.25 -1.29 5.93
C ALA A 7 -6.63 -1.92 5.74
N ARG A 8 -7.65 -1.37 6.43
CA ARG A 8 -9.04 -1.81 6.29
C ARG A 8 -9.57 -1.58 4.88
N LYS A 9 -9.29 -0.43 4.27
CA LYS A 9 -9.73 -0.10 2.91
C LYS A 9 -9.03 -0.93 1.83
N ALA A 10 -7.74 -1.24 2.01
CA ALA A 10 -6.97 -2.09 1.12
C ALA A 10 -7.18 -3.60 1.37
N GLY A 11 -7.90 -4.00 2.42
CA GLY A 11 -8.07 -5.41 2.76
C GLY A 11 -6.75 -6.10 3.14
N VAL A 12 -5.87 -5.39 3.84
CA VAL A 12 -4.56 -5.89 4.32
C VAL A 12 -4.43 -5.70 5.82
N SER A 13 -3.51 -6.42 6.46
CA SER A 13 -3.23 -6.22 7.88
C SER A 13 -2.56 -4.84 8.10
N PRO A 14 -2.89 -4.11 9.19
CA PRO A 14 -2.16 -2.91 9.58
C PRO A 14 -0.65 -3.15 9.73
N LEU A 15 -0.23 -4.36 10.13
CA LEU A 15 1.17 -4.74 10.22
C LEU A 15 1.85 -4.76 8.84
N THR A 16 1.11 -5.12 7.78
CA THR A 16 1.62 -5.10 6.40
C THR A 16 1.87 -3.67 5.95
N ILE A 17 0.97 -2.73 6.27
CA ILE A 17 1.18 -1.30 6.00
C ILE A 17 2.42 -0.79 6.74
N ASP A 18 2.57 -1.11 8.02
CA ASP A 18 3.73 -0.68 8.81
C ASP A 18 5.06 -1.22 8.26
N ARG A 19 5.07 -2.45 7.74
CA ARG A 19 6.25 -3.01 7.05
C ARG A 19 6.59 -2.27 5.76
N ILE A 20 5.57 -1.91 4.98
CA ILE A 20 5.73 -1.18 3.72
C ILE A 20 6.27 0.23 3.96
N GLU A 21 5.75 0.93 4.97
CA GLU A 21 6.28 2.25 5.38
C GLU A 21 7.72 2.19 5.87
N LYS A 22 8.16 1.02 6.37
CA LYS A 22 9.56 0.73 6.73
C LYS A 22 10.42 0.29 5.54
N GLY A 23 9.91 0.39 4.31
CA GLY A 23 10.63 0.04 3.08
C GLY A 23 10.76 -1.46 2.82
N LYS A 24 9.98 -2.31 3.48
CA LYS A 24 10.00 -3.76 3.19
C LYS A 24 9.24 -4.06 1.90
N SER A 25 9.77 -5.00 1.13
CA SER A 25 9.10 -5.50 -0.06
C SER A 25 7.75 -6.16 0.28
N CYS A 26 6.79 -6.01 -0.63
CA CYS A 26 5.49 -6.64 -0.52
C CYS A 26 5.06 -7.22 -1.87
N ARG A 27 4.05 -8.11 -1.84
CA ARG A 27 3.55 -8.76 -3.06
C ARG A 27 2.93 -7.71 -3.99
N MET A 28 3.02 -7.93 -5.31
CA MET A 28 2.39 -7.07 -6.31
C MET A 28 0.88 -6.91 -6.08
N GLU A 29 0.21 -7.97 -5.62
CA GLU A 29 -1.22 -7.92 -5.24
C GLU A 29 -1.48 -6.92 -4.10
N THR A 30 -0.62 -6.91 -3.08
CA THR A 30 -0.69 -5.98 -1.94
C THR A 30 -0.52 -4.54 -2.39
N LYS A 31 0.43 -4.27 -3.30
CA LYS A 31 0.63 -2.93 -3.87
C LYS A 31 -0.60 -2.46 -4.63
N ARG A 32 -1.16 -3.30 -5.50
CA ARG A 32 -2.40 -2.99 -6.24
C ARG A 32 -3.53 -2.61 -5.29
N LYS A 33 -3.75 -3.40 -4.24
CA LYS A 33 -4.77 -3.12 -3.21
C LYS A 33 -4.55 -1.77 -2.52
N ILE A 34 -3.30 -1.44 -2.16
CA ILE A 34 -2.95 -0.18 -1.50
C ILE A 34 -3.15 1.02 -2.44
N ILE A 35 -2.68 0.93 -3.68
CA ILE A 35 -2.81 1.99 -4.70
C ILE A 35 -4.29 2.32 -4.91
N LEU A 36 -5.12 1.29 -5.09
CA LEU A 36 -6.56 1.45 -5.29
C LEU A 36 -7.25 2.00 -4.02
N ALA A 37 -6.84 1.56 -2.82
CA ALA A 37 -7.38 2.08 -1.57
C ALA A 37 -7.05 3.57 -1.36
N LEU A 38 -5.89 4.01 -1.82
CA LEU A 38 -5.49 5.42 -1.82
C LEU A 38 -6.18 6.24 -2.93
N GLY A 39 -6.89 5.60 -3.86
CA GLY A 39 -7.60 6.27 -4.95
C GLY A 39 -6.74 6.62 -6.16
N TYR A 40 -5.55 6.01 -6.27
CA TYR A 40 -4.64 6.21 -7.40
C TYR A 40 -4.85 5.16 -8.49
N HIS A 41 -4.31 5.44 -9.68
CA HIS A 41 -4.28 4.45 -10.75
C HIS A 41 -3.11 3.49 -10.56
N LEU A 42 -3.21 2.27 -11.09
CA LEU A 42 -2.09 1.30 -11.03
C LEU A 42 -0.82 1.82 -11.72
N SER A 43 -0.98 2.74 -12.66
CA SER A 43 0.10 3.45 -13.35
C SER A 43 0.88 4.40 -12.44
N ASP A 44 0.28 4.86 -11.33
CA ASP A 44 0.91 5.71 -10.32
C ASP A 44 1.74 4.92 -9.29
N LYS A 45 2.05 3.64 -9.56
CA LYS A 45 2.80 2.78 -8.64
C LYS A 45 4.10 3.43 -8.16
N ASP A 46 4.78 4.14 -9.05
CA ASP A 46 6.09 4.74 -8.77
C ASP A 46 5.98 5.96 -7.84
N LYS A 47 4.79 6.57 -7.72
CA LYS A 47 4.53 7.65 -6.75
C LYS A 47 4.31 7.12 -5.33
N ILE A 48 3.75 5.91 -5.21
CA ILE A 48 3.44 5.28 -3.92
C ILE A 48 4.58 4.38 -3.43
N PHE A 49 5.29 3.75 -4.36
CA PHE A 49 6.40 2.84 -4.10
C PHE A 49 7.66 3.29 -4.89
N PRO A 50 8.29 4.41 -4.52
CA PRO A 50 9.44 4.97 -5.25
C PRO A 50 10.78 4.25 -5.01
N GLN A 51 10.85 3.33 -4.04
CA GLN A 51 12.07 2.62 -3.61
C GLN A 51 12.09 1.14 -4.01
N GLU A 52 11.48 0.82 -5.15
CA GLU A 52 11.72 -0.46 -5.84
C GLU A 52 12.64 -0.29 -7.05
#